data_AF-A0A1Z5L198-F1
#
_entry.id   AF-A0A1Z5L198-F1
#
_cell.length_a   1.000
_cell.length_b   1.000
_cell.length_c   1.000
_cell.angle_alpha   90.00
_cell.angle_beta   90.00
_cell.angle_gamma   90.00
#
_symmetry.space_group_name_H-M   'P 1'
#
loop_
_entity.id
_entity.type
_entity.pdbx_description
1 polymer ?
#
loop_
_entity_poly.entity_id
_entity_poly.type
_entity_poly.pdbx_seq_one_letter_code
_entity_poly.pdbx_strand_id
1 'polypeptide(L)'
;MQELRRVRSGIQSEKKGMSTMHDVLDAQWIWENHRDETYLRRVIRPLECLLVSQKRIVMKDSAVNAVCYGAKVMLPGVLRFEDGIELNEEIVVMTTKGEAICLGIALMTTATIATCDHGVVAKIKRVVMERDTYPRKWGLGPNAIKKKELIKEGKLDKHGRPNENTPDWYQ
;
A
#
# COMPACT_ATOMS: atom_id res chain seq x y z
N MET A 1 -41.86 6.02 -13.48
CA MET A 1 -40.52 5.86 -14.07
C MET A 1 -40.66 4.83 -15.18
N GLN A 2 -40.50 5.22 -16.44
CA GLN A 2 -40.78 4.34 -17.59
C GLN A 2 -39.54 3.53 -17.99
N GLU A 3 -38.37 4.16 -18.01
CA GLU A 3 -37.06 3.50 -18.14
C GLU A 3 -36.00 4.25 -17.31
N LEU A 4 -34.91 3.57 -16.95
CA LEU A 4 -33.78 4.14 -16.19
C LEU A 4 -32.45 3.60 -16.72
N ARG A 5 -31.50 4.50 -17.00
CA ARG A 5 -30.13 4.17 -17.41
C ARG A 5 -29.11 4.89 -16.53
N ARG A 6 -28.13 4.16 -16.01
CA ARG A 6 -27.03 4.72 -15.19
C ARG A 6 -25.87 5.17 -16.08
N VAL A 7 -25.62 6.47 -16.16
CA VAL A 7 -24.55 7.07 -16.99
C VAL A 7 -23.19 7.15 -16.30
N ARG A 8 -23.15 7.06 -14.96
CA ARG A 8 -21.93 7.11 -14.13
C ARG A 8 -22.06 6.26 -12.88
N SER A 9 -20.95 5.64 -12.47
CA SER A 9 -20.80 4.94 -11.19
C SER A 9 -19.43 5.27 -10.60
N GLY A 10 -19.39 6.05 -9.52
CA GLY A 10 -18.13 6.57 -8.96
C GLY A 10 -17.36 7.39 -10.00
N ILE A 11 -16.09 7.03 -10.23
CA ILE A 11 -15.23 7.71 -11.21
C ILE A 11 -15.41 7.21 -12.65
N GLN A 12 -16.10 6.09 -12.87
CA GLN A 12 -16.29 5.50 -14.19
C GLN A 12 -17.57 6.01 -14.86
N SER A 13 -17.45 6.43 -16.11
CA SER A 13 -18.55 6.93 -16.95
C SER A 13 -18.67 6.14 -18.24
N GLU A 14 -19.83 6.17 -18.87
CA GLU A 14 -20.07 5.45 -20.14
C GLU A 14 -19.15 5.85 -21.30
N LYS A 15 -18.53 7.03 -21.24
CA LYS A 15 -17.68 7.57 -22.30
C LYS A 15 -16.32 6.87 -22.43
N LYS A 16 -15.83 6.19 -21.39
CA LYS A 16 -14.46 5.63 -21.36
C LYS A 16 -14.43 4.25 -20.73
N GLY A 17 -13.99 3.26 -21.50
CA GLY A 17 -13.73 1.90 -21.01
C GLY A 17 -15.00 1.14 -20.60
N MET A 18 -16.15 1.49 -21.19
CA MET A 18 -17.36 0.67 -21.10
C MET A 18 -17.25 -0.46 -22.12
N SER A 19 -17.40 -1.69 -21.65
CA SER A 19 -17.44 -2.90 -22.46
C SER A 19 -18.81 -3.55 -22.34
N THR A 20 -19.23 -4.22 -23.38
CA THR A 20 -20.47 -5.00 -23.45
C THR A 20 -20.19 -6.47 -23.09
N MET A 21 -21.25 -7.25 -22.84
CA MET A 21 -21.12 -8.69 -22.61
C MET A 21 -20.57 -9.43 -23.84
N HIS A 22 -20.81 -8.91 -25.04
CA HIS A 22 -20.24 -9.45 -26.28
C HIS A 22 -18.72 -9.27 -26.32
N ASP A 23 -18.23 -8.08 -25.94
CA ASP A 23 -16.78 -7.82 -25.89
C ASP A 23 -16.07 -8.77 -24.90
N VAL A 24 -16.72 -9.12 -23.78
CA VAL A 24 -16.18 -10.07 -22.79
C VAL A 24 -16.08 -11.48 -23.39
N LEU A 25 -17.13 -11.93 -24.09
CA LEU A 25 -17.15 -13.23 -24.74
C LEU A 25 -16.07 -13.35 -25.81
N ASP A 26 -15.97 -12.34 -26.68
CA ASP A 26 -15.02 -12.32 -27.79
C ASP A 26 -13.57 -12.23 -27.27
N ALA A 27 -13.33 -11.44 -26.22
CA ALA A 27 -12.02 -11.34 -25.58
C ALA A 27 -11.57 -12.69 -25.00
N GLN A 28 -12.48 -13.45 -24.37
CA GLN A 28 -12.19 -14.78 -23.86
C GLN A 28 -11.88 -15.77 -24.99
N TRP A 29 -12.69 -15.77 -26.05
CA TRP A 29 -12.49 -16.67 -27.18
C TRP A 29 -11.16 -16.41 -27.90
N ILE A 30 -10.80 -15.15 -28.12
CA ILE A 30 -9.51 -14.78 -28.75
C ILE A 30 -8.32 -15.26 -27.90
N TRP A 31 -8.41 -15.11 -26.58
CA TRP A 31 -7.37 -15.59 -25.68
C TRP A 31 -7.21 -17.12 -25.74
N GLU A 32 -8.32 -17.87 -25.76
CA GLU A 32 -8.28 -19.34 -25.80
C GLU A 32 -7.74 -19.89 -27.13
N ASN A 33 -8.12 -19.30 -28.25
CA ASN A 33 -7.79 -19.82 -29.59
C ASN A 33 -6.45 -19.30 -30.12
N HIS A 34 -6.13 -18.03 -29.85
CA HIS A 34 -4.96 -17.36 -30.40
C HIS A 34 -3.90 -17.01 -29.36
N ARG A 35 -4.18 -17.21 -28.06
CA ARG A 35 -3.32 -16.78 -26.93
C ARG A 35 -2.97 -15.29 -26.96
N ASP A 36 -3.80 -14.49 -27.61
CA ASP A 36 -3.65 -13.04 -27.66
C ASP A 36 -4.38 -12.41 -26.45
N GLU A 37 -3.63 -11.75 -25.58
CA GLU A 37 -4.16 -11.09 -24.38
C GLU A 37 -4.60 -9.64 -24.61
N THR A 38 -4.31 -9.05 -25.78
CA THR A 38 -4.51 -7.61 -26.02
C THR A 38 -5.97 -7.20 -25.81
N TYR A 39 -6.91 -8.01 -26.30
CA TYR A 39 -8.33 -7.72 -26.14
C TYR A 39 -8.80 -7.89 -24.70
N LEU A 40 -8.33 -8.95 -24.02
CA LEU A 40 -8.66 -9.21 -22.62
C LEU A 40 -8.16 -8.09 -21.70
N ARG A 41 -6.93 -7.61 -21.93
CA ARG A 41 -6.32 -6.48 -21.20
C ARG A 41 -6.99 -5.14 -21.49
N ARG A 42 -7.73 -5.01 -22.60
CA ARG A 42 -8.55 -3.83 -22.90
C ARG A 42 -9.87 -3.85 -22.12
N VAL A 43 -10.51 -5.02 -22.00
CA VAL A 43 -11.79 -5.20 -21.31
C VAL A 43 -11.59 -5.15 -19.79
N ILE A 44 -10.57 -5.84 -19.28
CA ILE A 44 -10.26 -5.88 -17.84
C ILE A 44 -9.31 -4.76 -17.48
N ARG A 45 -9.81 -3.80 -16.69
CA ARG A 45 -9.02 -2.66 -16.22
C ARG A 45 -8.45 -2.92 -14.82
N PRO A 46 -7.24 -2.40 -14.52
CA PRO A 46 -6.65 -2.52 -13.19
C PRO A 46 -7.49 -1.74 -12.16
N LEU A 47 -7.57 -2.27 -10.94
CA LEU A 47 -8.38 -1.71 -9.86
C LEU A 47 -7.95 -0.28 -9.48
N GLU A 48 -6.68 0.05 -9.73
CA GLU A 48 -6.09 1.38 -9.53
C GLU A 48 -6.87 2.46 -10.28
N CYS A 49 -7.54 2.12 -11.39
CA CYS A 49 -8.40 3.04 -12.13
C CYS A 49 -9.57 3.60 -11.29
N LEU A 50 -9.97 2.92 -10.20
CA LEU A 50 -11.01 3.37 -9.28
C LEU A 50 -10.49 4.32 -8.20
N LEU A 51 -9.18 4.36 -8.00
CA LEU A 51 -8.51 5.01 -6.88
C LEU A 51 -7.87 6.36 -7.25
N VAL A 52 -8.16 6.86 -8.46
CA VAL A 52 -7.53 8.07 -9.03
C VAL A 52 -8.01 9.36 -8.34
N SER A 53 -9.17 9.34 -7.68
CA SER A 53 -9.71 10.51 -6.98
C SER A 53 -9.05 10.80 -5.63
N GLN A 54 -8.42 9.81 -5.01
CA GLN A 54 -7.88 9.88 -3.67
C GLN A 54 -6.44 10.38 -3.69
N LYS A 55 -6.05 11.13 -2.66
CA LYS A 55 -4.67 11.58 -2.49
C LYS A 55 -3.74 10.40 -2.21
N ARG A 56 -2.51 10.50 -2.71
CA ARG A 56 -1.57 9.39 -2.76
C ARG A 56 -0.43 9.53 -1.77
N ILE A 57 -0.08 8.43 -1.13
CA ILE A 57 1.15 8.28 -0.35
C ILE A 57 1.97 7.13 -0.94
N VAL A 58 3.17 7.44 -1.40
CA VAL A 58 4.11 6.45 -1.96
C VAL A 58 4.96 5.88 -0.82
N MET A 59 4.96 4.56 -0.70
CA MET A 59 5.74 3.86 0.33
C MET A 59 7.03 3.24 -0.21
N LYS A 60 7.99 3.07 0.70
CA LYS A 60 9.20 2.27 0.47
C LYS A 60 8.85 0.80 0.34
N ASP A 61 9.45 0.13 -0.64
CA ASP A 61 9.28 -1.31 -0.91
C ASP A 61 9.49 -2.20 0.33
N SER A 62 10.38 -1.80 1.25
CA SER A 62 10.64 -2.54 2.50
C SER A 62 9.48 -2.51 3.50
N ALA A 63 8.59 -1.53 3.40
CA ALA A 63 7.46 -1.35 4.30
C ALA A 63 6.13 -1.87 3.72
N VAL A 64 6.09 -2.17 2.41
CA VAL A 64 4.88 -2.61 1.71
C VAL A 64 4.28 -3.87 2.34
N ASN A 65 5.09 -4.92 2.50
CA ASN A 65 4.55 -6.18 3.01
C ASN A 65 4.02 -6.03 4.45
N ALA A 66 4.65 -5.19 5.29
CA ALA A 66 4.14 -4.93 6.65
C ALA A 66 2.70 -4.35 6.61
N VAL A 67 2.43 -3.45 5.67
CA VAL A 67 1.08 -2.88 5.45
C VAL A 67 0.10 -3.93 4.93
N CYS A 68 0.54 -4.86 4.07
CA CYS A 68 -0.28 -6.00 3.62
C CYS A 68 -0.72 -6.92 4.79
N TYR A 69 0.09 -6.99 5.86
CA TYR A 69 -0.26 -7.69 7.11
C TYR A 69 -1.12 -6.86 8.06
N GLY A 70 -1.43 -5.60 7.75
CA GLY A 70 -2.24 -4.71 8.58
C GLY A 70 -1.45 -3.83 9.54
N ALA A 71 -0.12 -3.71 9.38
CA ALA A 71 0.66 -2.76 10.16
C ALA A 71 0.30 -1.31 9.80
N LYS A 72 0.30 -0.41 10.79
CA LYS A 72 0.05 1.01 10.56
C LYS A 72 1.09 1.61 9.60
N VAL A 73 0.69 2.62 8.82
CA VAL A 73 1.61 3.32 7.94
C VAL A 73 2.43 4.30 8.77
N MET A 74 3.71 3.98 8.97
CA MET A 74 4.65 4.78 9.76
C MET A 74 5.44 5.72 8.86
N LEU A 75 5.80 6.90 9.38
CA LEU A 75 6.54 7.92 8.64
C LEU A 75 7.86 7.43 8.01
N PRO A 76 8.70 6.60 8.68
CA PRO A 76 9.92 6.07 8.06
C PRO A 76 9.68 5.22 6.80
N GLY A 77 8.47 4.69 6.64
CA GLY A 77 8.04 3.90 5.48
C GLY A 77 7.51 4.73 4.33
N VAL A 78 7.27 6.03 4.51
CA VAL A 78 6.81 6.94 3.45
C VAL A 78 8.03 7.44 2.65
N LEU A 79 7.86 7.50 1.33
CA LEU A 79 8.86 8.02 0.39
C LEU A 79 8.42 9.36 -0.19
N ARG A 80 7.16 9.45 -0.63
CA ARG A 80 6.55 10.66 -1.19
C ARG A 80 5.09 10.75 -0.74
N PHE A 81 4.56 11.95 -0.69
CA PHE A 81 3.17 12.22 -0.37
C PHE A 81 2.65 13.33 -1.28
N GLU A 82 1.36 13.31 -1.54
CA GLU A 82 0.66 14.34 -2.28
C GLU A 82 0.39 15.57 -1.41
N ASP A 83 0.27 16.74 -2.03
CA ASP A 83 -0.02 17.98 -1.31
C ASP A 83 -1.50 18.06 -0.89
N GLY A 84 -1.76 18.87 0.13
CA GLY A 84 -3.09 19.16 0.64
C GLY A 84 -3.76 18.00 1.37
N ILE A 85 -3.05 16.94 1.77
CA ILE A 85 -3.60 15.89 2.65
C ILE A 85 -4.04 16.51 3.97
N GLU A 86 -5.33 16.34 4.28
CA GLU A 86 -5.96 16.80 5.51
C GLU A 86 -6.14 15.66 6.53
N LEU A 87 -6.34 16.04 7.79
CA LEU A 87 -6.56 15.08 8.87
C LEU A 87 -7.91 14.35 8.66
N ASN A 88 -7.93 13.04 8.87
CA ASN A 88 -9.06 12.14 8.65
C ASN A 88 -9.53 12.00 7.19
N GLU A 89 -8.75 12.48 6.22
CA GLU A 89 -9.06 12.29 4.81
C GLU A 89 -8.79 10.84 4.34
N GLU A 90 -9.56 10.36 3.38
CA GLU A 90 -9.32 9.08 2.73
C GLU A 90 -8.20 9.18 1.70
N ILE A 91 -7.18 8.33 1.87
CA ILE A 91 -5.98 8.32 1.05
C ILE A 91 -5.70 6.92 0.51
N VAL A 92 -4.97 6.89 -0.60
CA VAL A 92 -4.46 5.67 -1.21
C VAL A 92 -2.97 5.57 -0.96
N VAL A 93 -2.56 4.42 -0.44
CA VAL A 93 -1.16 4.10 -0.23
C VAL A 93 -0.71 3.22 -1.37
N MET A 94 0.35 3.63 -2.06
CA MET A 94 0.82 3.01 -3.30
C MET A 94 2.31 2.66 -3.27
N THR A 95 2.71 1.71 -4.10
CA THR A 95 4.14 1.42 -4.34
C THR A 95 4.75 2.46 -5.27
N THR A 96 6.08 2.44 -5.40
CA THR A 96 6.80 3.25 -6.40
C THR A 96 6.41 2.92 -7.85
N LYS A 97 5.85 1.72 -8.09
CA LYS A 97 5.40 1.24 -9.40
C LYS A 97 3.98 1.68 -9.77
N GLY A 98 3.22 2.23 -8.83
CA GLY A 98 1.83 2.59 -9.07
C GLY A 98 0.79 1.62 -8.54
N GLU A 99 1.20 0.52 -7.88
CA GLU A 99 0.27 -0.51 -7.38
C GLU A 99 -0.40 -0.02 -6.10
N ALA A 100 -1.72 -0.24 -5.97
CA ALA A 100 -2.43 0.14 -4.75
C ALA A 100 -2.21 -0.90 -3.63
N ILE A 101 -1.59 -0.46 -2.53
CA ILE A 101 -1.31 -1.31 -1.37
C ILE A 101 -2.54 -1.39 -0.48
N CYS A 102 -3.01 -0.23 -0.02
CA CYS A 102 -4.16 -0.13 0.86
C CYS A 102 -4.86 1.24 0.76
N LEU A 103 -6.12 1.26 1.19
CA LEU A 103 -6.85 2.47 1.54
C LEU A 103 -6.64 2.78 3.02
N GLY A 104 -6.41 4.05 3.32
CA GLY A 104 -6.17 4.52 4.68
C GLY A 104 -6.90 5.82 4.98
N ILE A 105 -6.98 6.11 6.27
CA ILE A 105 -7.42 7.40 6.81
C ILE A 105 -6.17 8.11 7.30
N ALA A 106 -5.92 9.32 6.78
CA ALA A 106 -4.78 10.14 7.17
C ALA A 106 -4.91 10.58 8.64
N LEU A 107 -3.84 10.40 9.41
CA LEU A 107 -3.72 10.87 10.80
C LEU A 107 -2.77 12.06 10.93
N MET A 108 -2.18 12.49 9.81
CA MET A 108 -1.25 13.59 9.72
C MET A 108 -1.62 14.44 8.51
N THR A 109 -1.42 15.75 8.62
CA THR A 109 -1.55 16.67 7.49
C THR A 109 -0.25 16.72 6.69
N THR A 110 -0.29 17.24 5.47
CA THR A 110 0.91 17.41 4.63
C THR A 110 2.06 18.12 5.37
N ALA A 111 1.72 19.19 6.11
CA ALA A 111 2.70 19.94 6.88
C ALA A 111 3.35 19.08 7.98
N THR A 112 2.57 18.29 8.71
CA THR A 112 3.13 17.45 9.79
C THR A 112 3.94 16.28 9.26
N ILE A 113 3.55 15.69 8.12
CA ILE A 113 4.34 14.67 7.43
C ILE A 113 5.72 15.22 7.03
N ALA A 114 5.80 16.50 6.65
CA ALA A 114 7.05 17.14 6.26
C ALA A 114 7.95 17.52 7.46
N THR A 115 7.37 17.88 8.61
CA THR A 115 8.14 18.39 9.76
C THR A 115 8.49 17.35 10.81
N CYS A 116 7.71 16.29 10.95
CA CYS A 116 7.92 15.30 12.02
C CYS A 116 9.01 14.28 11.65
N ASP A 117 9.75 13.78 12.64
CA ASP A 117 10.74 12.70 12.44
C ASP A 117 10.13 11.30 12.64
N HIS A 118 9.07 11.21 13.44
CA HIS A 118 8.41 9.95 13.77
C HIS A 118 6.90 10.10 13.85
N GLY A 119 6.18 9.01 13.60
CA GLY A 119 4.75 8.92 13.89
C GLY A 119 3.98 8.04 12.92
N VAL A 120 2.68 7.96 13.17
CA VAL A 120 1.72 7.22 12.33
C VAL A 120 1.11 8.17 11.33
N VAL A 121 1.37 7.95 10.04
CA VAL A 121 0.86 8.78 8.96
C VAL A 121 -0.59 8.42 8.64
N ALA A 122 -0.91 7.12 8.63
CA ALA A 122 -2.25 6.66 8.27
C ALA A 122 -2.68 5.41 9.03
N LYS A 123 -3.98 5.34 9.33
CA LYS A 123 -4.66 4.13 9.79
C LYS A 123 -5.20 3.37 8.58
N ILE A 124 -4.95 2.07 8.51
CA ILE A 124 -5.51 1.22 7.44
C ILE A 124 -7.03 1.14 7.58
N LYS A 125 -7.73 1.39 6.48
CA LYS A 125 -9.16 1.13 6.31
C LYS A 125 -9.39 -0.21 5.60
N ARG A 126 -8.65 -0.45 4.50
CA ARG A 126 -8.75 -1.71 3.72
C ARG A 126 -7.44 -2.03 3.02
N VAL A 127 -6.92 -3.24 3.21
CA VAL A 127 -5.78 -3.77 2.44
C VAL A 127 -6.30 -4.30 1.10
N VAL A 128 -5.59 -3.97 0.02
CA VAL A 128 -5.91 -4.38 -1.36
C VAL A 128 -4.87 -5.38 -1.87
N MET A 129 -3.59 -5.07 -1.69
CA MET A 129 -2.49 -5.91 -2.14
C MET A 129 -2.40 -7.22 -1.35
N GLU A 130 -2.03 -8.29 -2.04
CA GLU A 130 -1.81 -9.60 -1.43
C GLU A 130 -0.61 -9.59 -0.47
N ARG A 131 -0.62 -10.56 0.44
CA ARG A 131 0.50 -10.77 1.36
C ARG A 131 1.64 -11.43 0.59
N ASP A 132 2.87 -11.10 0.96
CA ASP A 132 4.09 -11.68 0.37
C ASP A 132 4.33 -11.38 -1.12
N THR A 133 3.60 -10.43 -1.72
CA THR A 133 3.97 -9.82 -3.02
C THR A 133 5.34 -9.12 -2.95
N TYR A 134 5.67 -8.55 -1.79
CA TYR A 134 6.98 -7.97 -1.48
C TYR A 134 7.67 -8.75 -0.36
N PRO A 135 9.01 -8.84 -0.34
CA PRO A 135 9.74 -9.61 0.67
C PRO A 135 9.55 -9.00 2.07
N ARG A 136 9.53 -9.88 3.08
CA ARG A 136 9.45 -9.48 4.50
C ARG A 136 10.77 -8.85 4.92
N LYS A 137 10.76 -7.53 5.17
CA LYS A 137 11.95 -6.77 5.60
C LYS A 137 11.88 -6.20 7.02
N TRP A 138 10.79 -6.44 7.75
CA TRP A 138 10.72 -6.03 9.16
C TRP A 138 11.69 -6.86 10.01
N GLY A 139 12.35 -6.22 10.98
CA GLY A 139 13.32 -6.89 11.86
C GLY A 139 14.70 -7.18 11.25
N LEU A 140 14.98 -6.65 10.05
CA LEU A 140 16.29 -6.65 9.38
C LEU A 140 16.97 -5.26 9.40
N GLY A 141 16.43 -4.30 10.16
CA GLY A 141 17.07 -2.99 10.33
C GLY A 141 18.36 -3.08 11.16
N PRO A 142 19.29 -2.13 11.01
CA PRO A 142 20.59 -2.16 11.70
C PRO A 142 20.46 -2.29 13.22
N ASN A 143 19.49 -1.59 13.83
CA ASN A 143 19.23 -1.69 15.26
C ASN A 143 18.62 -3.05 15.67
N ALA A 144 17.79 -3.65 14.81
CA ALA A 144 17.19 -4.95 15.08
C ALA A 144 18.22 -6.08 14.96
N ILE A 145 19.16 -5.97 14.01
CA ILE A 145 20.28 -6.91 13.85
C ILE A 145 21.23 -6.79 15.05
N LYS A 146 21.69 -5.58 15.39
CA LYS A 146 22.54 -5.35 16.59
C LYS A 146 21.90 -5.90 17.86
N LYS A 147 20.59 -5.69 18.05
CA LYS A 147 19.86 -6.25 19.19
C LYS A 147 19.89 -7.78 19.20
N LYS A 148 19.68 -8.43 18.05
CA LYS A 148 19.76 -9.90 17.94
C LYS A 148 21.19 -10.41 18.18
N GLU A 149 22.20 -9.70 17.72
CA GLU A 149 23.61 -10.02 17.98
C GLU A 149 23.93 -9.91 19.47
N LEU A 150 23.53 -8.82 20.13
CA LEU A 150 23.72 -8.64 21.58
C LEU A 150 23.00 -9.70 22.42
N ILE A 151 21.82 -10.18 21.99
CA ILE A 151 21.14 -11.31 22.62
C ILE A 151 21.94 -12.61 22.42
N LYS A 152 22.50 -12.83 21.21
CA LYS A 152 23.34 -13.99 20.92
C LYS A 152 24.67 -13.97 21.70
N GLU A 153 25.22 -12.79 21.94
CA GLU A 153 26.43 -12.57 22.75
C GLU A 153 26.16 -12.65 24.26
N GLY A 154 24.91 -12.82 24.71
CA GLY A 154 24.54 -12.88 26.12
C GLY A 154 24.63 -11.54 26.87
N LYS A 155 24.84 -10.44 26.13
CA LYS A 155 24.85 -9.06 26.67
C LYS A 155 23.44 -8.54 26.95
N LEU A 156 22.42 -9.16 26.35
CA LEU A 156 21.00 -8.92 26.61
C LEU A 156 20.29 -10.21 27.00
N ASP A 157 19.23 -10.11 27.78
CA ASP A 157 18.34 -11.23 28.11
C ASP A 157 17.62 -11.77 26.85
N LYS A 158 17.01 -12.97 26.94
CA LYS A 158 16.19 -13.60 25.89
C LYS A 158 15.08 -12.69 25.35
N HIS A 159 14.59 -11.76 26.17
CA HIS A 159 13.59 -10.76 25.80
C HIS A 159 14.17 -9.43 25.31
N GLY A 160 15.50 -9.33 25.21
CA GLY A 160 16.22 -8.13 24.75
C GLY A 160 16.19 -6.97 25.73
N ARG A 161 16.08 -7.26 27.04
CA ARG A 161 16.20 -6.30 28.15
C ARG A 161 17.67 -6.16 28.55
N PRO A 162 18.10 -4.98 29.04
CA PRO A 162 19.45 -4.79 29.57
C PRO A 162 19.72 -5.75 30.74
N ASN A 163 20.90 -6.37 30.72
CA ASN A 163 21.50 -7.10 31.84
C ASN A 163 22.81 -6.43 32.27
N GLU A 164 23.50 -6.96 33.29
CA GLU A 164 24.77 -6.40 33.81
C GLU A 164 25.88 -6.29 32.75
N ASN A 165 25.83 -7.13 31.70
CA ASN A 165 26.81 -7.15 30.60
C ASN A 165 26.42 -6.25 29.41
N THR A 166 25.40 -5.40 29.57
CA THR A 166 24.93 -4.53 28.49
C THR A 166 25.90 -3.37 28.29
N PRO A 167 26.33 -3.05 27.07
CA PRO A 167 27.18 -1.89 26.82
C PRO A 167 26.48 -0.57 27.16
N ASP A 168 27.19 0.39 27.75
CA ASP A 168 26.65 1.70 28.18
C ASP A 168 25.95 2.49 27.07
N TRP A 169 26.35 2.32 25.81
CA TRP A 169 25.74 2.99 24.65
C TRP A 169 24.38 2.41 24.24
N TYR A 170 23.97 1.27 24.81
CA TYR A 170 22.68 0.63 24.53
C TYR A 170 21.58 1.02 25.53
N GLN A 171 21.95 1.61 26.69
CA GLN A 171 20.99 2.15 27.65
C GLN A 171 20.35 3.45 27.16
#